data_AF-A0A959K5Z3-F1
#
_entry.id   AF-A0A959K5Z3-F1
#
_cell.length_a   1.000
_cell.length_b   1.000
_cell.length_c   1.000
_cell.angle_alpha   90.00
_cell.angle_beta   90.00
_cell.angle_gamma   90.00
#
_symmetry.space_group_name_H-M   'P 1'
#
loop_
_entity.id
_entity.type
_entity.pdbx_description
1 polymer ?
#
loop_
_entity_poly.entity_id
_entity_poly.type
_entity_poly.pdbx_seq_one_letter_code
_entity_poly.pdbx_strand_id
1 'polypeptide(L)'
;MQKILLLTCAVMLSTFLWAQPGDSTYATPGSHTYTIPTGYTATLQIEVWGAGGGGGTDAAVAKGGGGGGAYASSTLVLTAGTYNLTVGLGGQNGSAGTPSDFNDLIVAAAGGGSTADLTGGLGGSALSSIGDITFSGGNGGAGYSDNGGGGGEAAGPEGNGMDGATATGIYSGAGGAGNTSGGDGGIGSQRIDNIPAGDGAAPGGGGGGKHGPGNNNNSGIGGDGMVVVTVIDYALPISLLSFDGYAQNHNIQLEWSTATEVNNDFMAIERSVDGLHFDEIGRVSGHGTSFETNHYQFTDVKPVNGLNYYRLRQVDIDGVSTVHKIISIQMNDAAKFGELVIYPNPVQERLHLQWEVNNAPSEIKIFDLSGKELRRNQINEGTSEYLLPVGDLPAGLYVLHAIRATSSEVIRFQKQ
;
A
#
# COMPACT_ATOMS: atom_id res chain seq x y z
N MET A 1 18.09 0.83 55.77
CA MET A 1 18.22 0.06 54.51
C MET A 1 16.94 0.24 53.71
N GLN A 2 16.94 1.18 52.76
CA GLN A 2 15.79 1.52 51.93
C GLN A 2 16.10 0.96 50.53
N LYS A 3 15.42 -0.12 50.12
CA LYS A 3 15.61 -0.72 48.80
C LYS A 3 14.75 0.04 47.80
N ILE A 4 15.41 0.74 46.88
CA ILE A 4 14.83 1.38 45.71
C ILE A 4 14.48 0.25 44.72
N LEU A 5 13.18 0.11 44.42
CA LEU A 5 12.69 -0.78 43.37
C LEU A 5 12.68 0.03 42.06
N LEU A 6 13.68 -0.19 41.20
CA LEU A 6 13.64 0.31 39.83
C LEU A 6 12.63 -0.52 39.04
N LEU A 7 11.50 0.10 38.68
CA LEU A 7 10.53 -0.45 37.74
C LEU A 7 11.03 -0.11 36.32
N THR A 8 11.66 -1.06 35.64
CA THR A 8 11.99 -0.93 34.21
C THR A 8 10.70 -1.03 33.41
N CYS A 9 10.19 0.12 32.98
CA CYS A 9 9.11 0.24 32.01
C CYS A 9 9.64 -0.19 30.64
N ALA A 10 9.47 -1.47 30.30
CA ALA A 10 9.66 -1.96 28.94
C ALA A 10 8.52 -1.39 28.09
N VAL A 11 8.82 -0.34 27.33
CA VAL A 11 7.97 0.12 26.23
C VAL A 11 7.96 -1.01 25.20
N MET A 12 6.90 -1.81 25.22
CA MET A 12 6.52 -2.70 24.11
C MET A 12 6.25 -1.80 22.90
N LEU A 13 7.28 -1.57 22.09
CA LEU A 13 7.14 -1.04 20.75
C LEU A 13 6.47 -2.15 19.93
N SER A 14 5.14 -2.17 19.90
CA SER A 14 4.40 -3.03 18.98
C SER A 14 4.73 -2.56 17.57
N THR A 15 5.70 -3.22 16.94
CA THR A 15 5.87 -3.15 15.49
C THR A 15 4.57 -3.70 14.91
N PHE A 16 3.68 -2.81 14.47
CA PHE A 16 2.69 -3.17 13.47
C PHE A 16 3.52 -3.60 12.25
N LEU A 17 3.78 -4.90 12.11
CA LEU A 17 4.05 -5.44 10.80
C LEU A 17 2.75 -5.21 10.03
N TRP A 18 2.74 -4.18 9.21
CA TRP A 18 1.71 -4.02 8.20
C TRP A 18 1.75 -5.29 7.37
N ALA A 19 0.71 -6.11 7.46
CA ALA A 19 0.57 -7.27 6.59
C ALA A 19 0.75 -6.80 5.14
N GLN A 20 1.40 -7.59 4.31
CA GLN A 20 1.43 -7.32 2.86
C GLN A 20 0.11 -7.81 2.26
N PRO A 21 -0.27 -7.39 1.03
CA PRO A 21 -1.27 -8.11 0.26
C PRO A 21 -0.86 -9.60 0.18
N GLY A 22 -1.81 -10.49 0.44
CA GLY A 22 -1.57 -11.93 0.42
C GLY A 22 -2.67 -12.67 -0.32
N ASP A 23 -2.36 -13.89 -0.74
CA ASP A 23 -3.33 -14.78 -1.38
C ASP A 23 -4.48 -15.09 -0.41
N SER A 24 -5.68 -15.30 -0.94
CA SER A 24 -6.86 -15.62 -0.15
C SER A 24 -7.87 -16.43 -0.94
N THR A 25 -8.47 -17.42 -0.28
CA THR A 25 -9.56 -18.22 -0.85
C THR A 25 -10.78 -18.13 0.05
N TYR A 26 -11.91 -17.76 -0.55
CA TYR A 26 -13.20 -17.61 0.12
C TYR A 26 -14.16 -18.67 -0.45
N ALA A 27 -14.42 -19.73 0.32
CA ALA A 27 -15.26 -20.85 -0.08
C ALA A 27 -16.53 -21.00 0.79
N THR A 28 -16.75 -20.10 1.76
CA THR A 28 -17.95 -20.11 2.60
C THR A 28 -18.93 -19.05 2.10
N PRO A 29 -20.21 -19.38 1.84
CA PRO A 29 -21.22 -18.42 1.40
C PRO A 29 -21.36 -17.21 2.30
N GLY A 30 -21.69 -16.07 1.69
CA GLY A 30 -21.92 -14.80 2.37
C GLY A 30 -20.92 -13.71 2.01
N SER A 31 -20.99 -12.61 2.74
CA SER A 31 -20.15 -11.42 2.50
C SER A 31 -18.82 -11.51 3.22
N HIS A 32 -17.76 -11.16 2.50
CA HIS A 32 -16.39 -11.08 3.00
C HIS A 32 -15.72 -9.79 2.53
N THR A 33 -14.50 -9.56 2.99
CA THR A 33 -13.69 -8.42 2.58
C THR A 33 -12.25 -8.83 2.31
N TYR A 34 -11.68 -8.35 1.22
CA TYR A 34 -10.25 -8.39 0.94
C TYR A 34 -9.65 -7.01 1.21
N THR A 35 -8.53 -6.92 1.94
CA THR A 35 -7.90 -5.63 2.25
C THR A 35 -6.51 -5.56 1.64
N ILE A 36 -6.29 -4.55 0.82
CA ILE A 36 -4.96 -4.11 0.39
C ILE A 36 -4.49 -3.07 1.41
N PRO A 37 -3.41 -3.34 2.17
CA PRO A 37 -2.95 -2.46 3.22
C PRO A 37 -2.54 -1.09 2.69
N THR A 38 -2.65 -0.06 3.53
CA THR A 38 -2.31 1.32 3.15
C THR A 38 -0.91 1.41 2.56
N GLY A 39 -0.82 2.07 1.41
CA GLY A 39 0.42 2.22 0.66
C GLY A 39 0.64 1.17 -0.42
N TYR A 40 0.00 0.02 -0.37
CA TYR A 40 0.20 -0.99 -1.41
C TYR A 40 -0.63 -0.70 -2.65
N THR A 41 -0.03 -0.95 -3.81
CA THR A 41 -0.75 -1.22 -5.06
C THR A 41 -0.44 -2.65 -5.46
N ALA A 42 -1.45 -3.48 -5.64
CA ALA A 42 -1.29 -4.90 -5.96
C ALA A 42 -1.90 -5.24 -7.32
N THR A 43 -1.17 -6.05 -8.08
CA THR A 43 -1.68 -6.73 -9.26
C THR A 43 -2.23 -8.09 -8.80
N LEU A 44 -3.54 -8.28 -8.91
CA LEU A 44 -4.24 -9.45 -8.43
C LEU A 44 -4.86 -10.23 -9.59
N GLN A 45 -4.66 -11.55 -9.62
CA GLN A 45 -5.55 -12.44 -10.34
C GLN A 45 -6.74 -12.74 -9.45
N ILE A 46 -7.94 -12.43 -9.93
CA ILE A 46 -9.17 -12.74 -9.23
C ILE A 46 -9.92 -13.80 -10.03
N GLU A 47 -10.37 -14.84 -9.36
CA GLU A 47 -11.17 -15.92 -9.94
C GLU A 47 -12.45 -16.10 -9.13
N VAL A 48 -13.59 -16.17 -9.82
CA VAL A 48 -14.92 -16.18 -9.20
C VAL A 48 -15.74 -17.31 -9.82
N TRP A 49 -16.29 -18.17 -8.97
CA TRP A 49 -17.24 -19.23 -9.32
C TRP A 49 -18.62 -18.90 -8.75
N GLY A 50 -19.64 -18.89 -9.60
CA GLY A 50 -21.03 -18.79 -9.16
C GLY A 50 -21.48 -20.07 -8.47
N ALA A 51 -22.50 -19.98 -7.61
CA ALA A 51 -23.04 -21.18 -6.98
C ALA A 51 -23.89 -22.02 -7.95
N GLY A 52 -23.99 -23.32 -7.69
CA GLY A 52 -24.82 -24.25 -8.47
C GLY A 52 -26.30 -24.17 -8.09
N GLY A 53 -27.18 -24.58 -9.00
CA GLY A 53 -28.62 -24.72 -8.74
C GLY A 53 -28.98 -26.07 -8.12
N GLY A 54 -30.09 -26.12 -7.39
CA GLY A 54 -30.63 -27.36 -6.82
C GLY A 54 -31.44 -28.19 -7.82
N GLY A 55 -31.39 -29.52 -7.66
CA GLY A 55 -32.22 -30.46 -8.43
C GLY A 55 -33.70 -30.36 -8.05
N GLY A 56 -34.61 -30.75 -8.95
CA GLY A 56 -36.06 -30.59 -8.73
C GLY A 56 -36.65 -31.59 -7.72
N THR A 57 -37.75 -31.20 -7.05
CA THR A 57 -38.27 -31.88 -5.84
C THR A 57 -39.64 -32.56 -5.92
N ASP A 58 -40.44 -32.32 -6.96
CA ASP A 58 -41.83 -32.83 -6.98
C ASP A 58 -41.88 -34.36 -6.84
N ALA A 59 -42.88 -34.84 -6.09
CA ALA A 59 -43.07 -36.26 -5.81
C ALA A 59 -43.86 -37.00 -6.91
N ALA A 60 -44.48 -36.28 -7.85
CA ALA A 60 -45.35 -36.88 -8.86
C ALA A 60 -44.59 -37.46 -10.07
N VAL A 61 -43.42 -36.92 -10.42
CA VAL A 61 -42.64 -37.27 -11.62
C VAL A 61 -41.15 -37.08 -11.33
N ALA A 62 -40.28 -37.86 -11.99
CA ALA A 62 -38.84 -37.58 -11.96
C ALA A 62 -38.51 -36.15 -12.41
N LYS A 63 -37.41 -35.61 -11.89
CA LYS A 63 -36.98 -34.23 -12.12
C LYS A 63 -35.56 -34.16 -12.67
N GLY A 64 -35.28 -33.04 -13.33
CA GLY A 64 -33.95 -32.72 -13.79
C GLY A 64 -33.01 -32.33 -12.65
N GLY A 65 -31.72 -32.40 -12.93
CA GLY A 65 -30.70 -31.83 -12.06
C GLY A 65 -30.66 -30.30 -12.17
N GLY A 66 -30.00 -29.65 -11.22
CA GLY A 66 -29.68 -28.23 -11.29
C GLY A 66 -28.50 -27.94 -12.22
N GLY A 67 -28.40 -26.71 -12.72
CA GLY A 67 -27.25 -26.26 -13.51
C GLY A 67 -26.06 -25.91 -12.64
N GLY A 68 -24.85 -26.06 -13.18
CA GLY A 68 -23.61 -25.60 -12.55
C GLY A 68 -23.44 -24.08 -12.64
N GLY A 69 -22.63 -23.52 -11.75
CA GLY A 69 -22.28 -22.09 -11.73
C GLY A 69 -21.33 -21.69 -12.86
N ALA A 70 -21.37 -20.42 -13.25
CA ALA A 70 -20.42 -19.84 -14.19
C ALA A 70 -19.06 -19.59 -13.54
N TYR A 71 -18.07 -19.31 -14.38
CA TYR A 71 -16.73 -18.86 -13.97
C TYR A 71 -16.44 -17.49 -14.59
N ALA A 72 -15.78 -16.62 -13.82
CA ALA A 72 -15.28 -15.34 -14.28
C ALA A 72 -13.90 -15.05 -13.67
N SER A 73 -13.01 -14.43 -14.45
CA SER A 73 -11.69 -14.03 -13.98
C SER A 73 -11.17 -12.78 -14.67
N SER A 74 -10.39 -11.98 -13.95
CA SER A 74 -9.66 -10.83 -14.48
C SER A 74 -8.39 -10.57 -13.67
N THR A 75 -7.42 -9.94 -14.32
CA THR A 75 -6.24 -9.40 -13.63
C THR A 75 -6.48 -7.91 -13.37
N LEU A 76 -6.50 -7.52 -12.09
CA LEU A 76 -6.78 -6.14 -11.69
C LEU A 76 -5.56 -5.52 -10.99
N VAL A 77 -5.30 -4.24 -11.26
CA VAL A 77 -4.36 -3.43 -10.48
C VAL A 77 -5.17 -2.58 -9.51
N LEU A 78 -5.05 -2.87 -8.22
CA LEU A 78 -5.86 -2.27 -7.16
C LEU A 78 -4.96 -1.58 -6.13
N THR A 79 -5.38 -0.40 -5.67
CA THR A 79 -4.68 0.37 -4.64
C THR A 79 -5.15 -0.03 -3.24
N ALA A 80 -4.51 0.53 -2.22
CA ALA A 80 -4.89 0.33 -0.83
C ALA A 80 -6.38 0.62 -0.59
N GLY A 81 -7.03 -0.29 0.12
CA GLY A 81 -8.46 -0.22 0.38
C GLY A 81 -9.04 -1.54 0.83
N THR A 82 -10.32 -1.50 1.18
CA THR A 82 -11.11 -2.69 1.50
C THR A 82 -12.09 -2.92 0.36
N TYR A 83 -12.01 -4.11 -0.22
CA TYR A 83 -12.83 -4.57 -1.33
C TYR A 83 -13.83 -5.58 -0.80
N ASN A 84 -15.11 -5.34 -1.06
CA ASN A 84 -16.16 -6.27 -0.65
C ASN A 84 -16.22 -7.43 -1.65
N LEU A 85 -16.59 -8.62 -1.19
CA LEU A 85 -16.83 -9.75 -2.08
C LEU A 85 -17.95 -10.62 -1.50
N THR A 86 -18.68 -11.31 -2.37
CA THR A 86 -19.74 -12.24 -1.97
C THR A 86 -19.46 -13.62 -2.54
N VAL A 87 -19.51 -14.63 -1.68
CA VAL A 87 -19.54 -16.03 -2.11
C VAL A 87 -21.00 -16.47 -2.19
N GLY A 88 -21.41 -16.95 -3.36
CA GLY A 88 -22.76 -17.44 -3.61
C GLY A 88 -23.07 -18.70 -2.80
N LEU A 89 -24.26 -18.73 -2.22
CA LEU A 89 -24.89 -19.92 -1.63
C LEU A 89 -25.46 -20.83 -2.71
N GLY A 90 -25.21 -22.13 -2.57
CA GLY A 90 -25.78 -23.21 -3.36
C GLY A 90 -27.31 -23.23 -3.33
N GLY A 91 -27.91 -23.45 -4.50
CA GLY A 91 -29.35 -23.52 -4.66
C GLY A 91 -29.92 -24.68 -3.86
N GLN A 92 -30.89 -24.39 -2.99
CA GLN A 92 -31.69 -25.43 -2.38
C GLN A 92 -32.50 -26.16 -3.46
N ASN A 93 -32.92 -27.39 -3.18
CA ASN A 93 -34.03 -28.09 -3.80
C ASN A 93 -34.95 -27.25 -4.75
N GLY A 94 -34.78 -27.42 -6.06
CA GLY A 94 -35.54 -26.77 -7.12
C GLY A 94 -35.29 -25.27 -7.31
N SER A 95 -34.38 -24.67 -6.53
CA SER A 95 -34.06 -23.24 -6.54
C SER A 95 -32.71 -23.00 -7.23
N ALA A 96 -32.57 -21.83 -7.84
CA ALA A 96 -31.29 -21.38 -8.36
C ALA A 96 -30.29 -21.11 -7.21
N GLY A 97 -29.00 -21.20 -7.51
CA GLY A 97 -27.96 -20.68 -6.64
C GLY A 97 -27.97 -19.15 -6.63
N THR A 98 -27.07 -18.57 -5.84
CA THR A 98 -26.81 -17.13 -5.84
C THR A 98 -25.45 -16.81 -6.49
N PRO A 99 -25.31 -15.65 -7.16
CA PRO A 99 -24.05 -15.31 -7.82
C PRO A 99 -22.95 -15.06 -6.79
N SER A 100 -21.70 -15.18 -7.25
CA SER A 100 -20.52 -14.73 -6.51
C SER A 100 -19.92 -13.51 -7.19
N ASP A 101 -19.29 -12.63 -6.43
CA ASP A 101 -18.66 -11.42 -6.94
C ASP A 101 -17.40 -11.03 -6.17
N PHE A 102 -16.53 -10.27 -6.84
CA PHE A 102 -15.50 -9.46 -6.22
C PHE A 102 -15.75 -7.99 -6.56
N ASN A 103 -16.21 -7.25 -5.56
CA ASN A 103 -16.42 -5.81 -5.56
C ASN A 103 -17.27 -5.29 -6.72
N ASP A 104 -18.24 -6.09 -7.19
CA ASP A 104 -19.02 -5.88 -8.42
C ASP A 104 -18.19 -5.71 -9.72
N LEU A 105 -16.86 -5.80 -9.63
CA LEU A 105 -15.94 -5.69 -10.77
C LEU A 105 -15.85 -7.00 -11.56
N ILE A 106 -15.98 -8.11 -10.85
CA ILE A 106 -15.96 -9.45 -11.41
C ILE A 106 -17.14 -10.20 -10.80
N VAL A 107 -17.97 -10.80 -11.65
CA VAL A 107 -19.22 -11.45 -11.23
C VAL A 107 -19.34 -12.76 -11.98
N ALA A 108 -19.62 -13.84 -11.26
CA ALA A 108 -19.95 -15.12 -11.85
C ALA A 108 -21.42 -15.46 -11.60
N ALA A 109 -22.18 -15.63 -12.68
CA ALA A 109 -23.59 -15.99 -12.63
C ALA A 109 -23.81 -17.38 -11.99
N ALA A 110 -24.91 -17.50 -11.25
CA ALA A 110 -25.30 -18.76 -10.63
C ALA A 110 -25.99 -19.73 -11.60
N GLY A 111 -25.90 -21.03 -11.29
CA GLY A 111 -26.70 -22.07 -11.92
C GLY A 111 -28.17 -22.00 -11.53
N GLY A 112 -29.05 -22.29 -12.49
CA GLY A 112 -30.49 -22.35 -12.31
C GLY A 112 -30.95 -23.65 -11.66
N GLY A 113 -32.05 -23.58 -10.90
CA GLY A 113 -32.72 -24.77 -10.36
C GLY A 113 -33.63 -25.45 -11.39
N SER A 114 -33.89 -26.75 -11.20
CA SER A 114 -34.89 -27.47 -11.99
C SER A 114 -36.29 -27.28 -11.39
N THR A 115 -37.12 -26.47 -12.05
CA THR A 115 -38.49 -26.14 -11.60
C THR A 115 -39.61 -26.78 -12.44
N ALA A 116 -39.30 -27.23 -13.66
CA ALA A 116 -40.27 -27.82 -14.59
C ALA A 116 -40.19 -29.35 -14.63
N ASP A 117 -41.24 -30.00 -15.14
CA ASP A 117 -41.28 -31.45 -15.31
C ASP A 117 -40.14 -31.91 -16.20
N LEU A 118 -39.29 -32.79 -15.64
CA LEU A 118 -38.20 -33.47 -16.30
C LEU A 118 -37.03 -32.60 -16.79
N THR A 119 -37.16 -31.29 -17.06
CA THR A 119 -36.05 -30.49 -17.60
C THR A 119 -35.01 -30.13 -16.53
N GLY A 120 -33.73 -30.23 -16.85
CA GLY A 120 -32.67 -29.73 -15.99
C GLY A 120 -32.62 -28.20 -15.93
N GLY A 121 -32.02 -27.68 -14.86
CA GLY A 121 -31.75 -26.26 -14.68
C GLY A 121 -30.69 -25.76 -15.66
N LEU A 122 -30.80 -24.51 -16.10
CA LEU A 122 -29.77 -23.90 -16.95
C LEU A 122 -28.48 -23.68 -16.17
N GLY A 123 -27.33 -23.86 -16.81
CA GLY A 123 -26.05 -23.44 -16.24
C GLY A 123 -25.95 -21.92 -16.09
N GLY A 124 -25.08 -21.45 -15.20
CA GLY A 124 -24.78 -20.04 -15.06
C GLY A 124 -24.24 -19.47 -16.37
N SER A 125 -24.80 -18.35 -16.84
CA SER A 125 -24.49 -17.80 -18.15
C SER A 125 -23.25 -16.91 -18.13
N ALA A 126 -22.27 -17.19 -19.00
CA ALA A 126 -21.13 -16.30 -19.23
C ALA A 126 -21.54 -14.88 -19.67
N LEU A 127 -22.67 -14.74 -20.38
CA LEU A 127 -23.19 -13.42 -20.82
C LEU A 127 -23.75 -12.59 -19.65
N SER A 128 -24.07 -13.24 -18.53
CA SER A 128 -24.51 -12.58 -17.29
C SER A 128 -23.37 -12.43 -16.28
N SER A 129 -22.17 -12.86 -16.65
CA SER A 129 -20.94 -12.71 -15.85
C SER A 129 -20.16 -11.47 -16.27
N ILE A 130 -19.31 -10.98 -15.38
CA ILE A 130 -18.42 -9.85 -15.60
C ILE A 130 -16.99 -10.32 -15.35
N GLY A 131 -16.11 -10.14 -16.34
CA GLY A 131 -14.68 -10.45 -16.28
C GLY A 131 -14.07 -10.53 -17.68
N ASP A 132 -12.74 -10.45 -17.76
CA ASP A 132 -11.98 -10.64 -19.00
C ASP A 132 -12.14 -12.05 -19.59
N ILE A 133 -12.19 -13.05 -18.71
CA ILE A 133 -12.46 -14.45 -19.07
C ILE A 133 -13.75 -14.87 -18.39
N THR A 134 -14.70 -15.38 -19.16
CA THR A 134 -15.97 -15.90 -18.64
C THR A 134 -16.34 -17.21 -19.31
N PHE A 135 -16.80 -18.17 -18.52
CA PHE A 135 -17.28 -19.46 -19.00
C PHE A 135 -18.63 -19.82 -18.36
N SER A 136 -19.47 -20.52 -19.13
CA SER A 136 -20.80 -20.92 -18.67
C SER A 136 -20.74 -22.25 -17.94
N GLY A 137 -21.51 -22.37 -16.87
CA GLY A 137 -21.71 -23.67 -16.19
C GLY A 137 -22.48 -24.64 -17.08
N GLY A 138 -22.37 -25.93 -16.77
CA GLY A 138 -23.13 -26.97 -17.44
C GLY A 138 -24.61 -26.92 -17.06
N ASN A 139 -25.49 -27.28 -17.98
CA ASN A 139 -26.91 -27.46 -17.71
C ASN A 139 -27.13 -28.75 -16.92
N GLY A 140 -28.18 -28.79 -16.11
CA GLY A 140 -28.68 -30.04 -15.54
C GLY A 140 -29.22 -30.96 -16.62
N GLY A 141 -29.04 -32.26 -16.43
CA GLY A 141 -29.66 -33.30 -17.24
C GLY A 141 -31.15 -33.45 -16.93
N ALA A 142 -31.90 -33.94 -17.90
CA ALA A 142 -33.32 -34.19 -17.72
C ALA A 142 -33.58 -35.47 -16.91
N GLY A 143 -34.67 -35.49 -16.13
CA GLY A 143 -35.22 -36.71 -15.54
C GLY A 143 -35.91 -37.58 -16.60
N TYR A 144 -36.11 -38.87 -16.29
CA TYR A 144 -36.83 -39.79 -17.18
C TYR A 144 -37.54 -40.87 -16.37
N SER A 145 -38.85 -41.03 -16.59
CA SER A 145 -39.71 -41.98 -15.88
C SER A 145 -39.57 -41.85 -14.36
N ASP A 146 -38.81 -42.77 -13.74
CA ASP A 146 -38.59 -42.83 -12.30
C ASP A 146 -37.10 -42.68 -11.95
N ASN A 147 -36.34 -41.91 -12.72
CA ASN A 147 -34.93 -41.65 -12.45
C ASN A 147 -34.62 -40.16 -12.65
N GLY A 148 -33.89 -39.58 -11.70
CA GLY A 148 -33.51 -38.17 -11.75
C GLY A 148 -32.39 -37.90 -12.75
N GLY A 149 -32.38 -36.71 -13.32
CA GLY A 149 -31.28 -36.21 -14.15
C GLY A 149 -30.06 -35.83 -13.30
N GLY A 150 -28.87 -35.85 -13.89
CA GLY A 150 -27.65 -35.40 -13.21
C GLY A 150 -27.56 -33.87 -13.17
N GLY A 151 -26.84 -33.33 -12.19
CA GLY A 151 -26.51 -31.90 -12.15
C GLY A 151 -25.41 -31.54 -13.16
N GLY A 152 -25.35 -30.26 -13.56
CA GLY A 152 -24.26 -29.74 -14.40
C GLY A 152 -22.98 -29.47 -13.61
N GLU A 153 -21.83 -29.64 -14.25
CA GLU A 153 -20.52 -29.22 -13.71
C GLU A 153 -20.46 -27.68 -13.65
N ALA A 154 -19.82 -27.12 -12.63
CA ALA A 154 -19.46 -25.71 -12.68
C ALA A 154 -18.43 -25.46 -13.78
N ALA A 155 -18.38 -24.24 -14.31
CA ALA A 155 -17.26 -23.83 -15.15
C ALA A 155 -15.98 -23.66 -14.33
N GLY A 156 -14.83 -23.59 -15.01
CA GLY A 156 -13.54 -23.28 -14.39
C GLY A 156 -12.59 -22.59 -15.35
N PRO A 157 -11.34 -22.32 -14.92
CA PRO A 157 -10.33 -21.64 -15.74
C PRO A 157 -10.04 -22.35 -17.07
N GLU A 158 -10.33 -23.66 -17.16
CA GLU A 158 -10.12 -24.49 -18.33
C GLU A 158 -11.24 -24.37 -19.38
N GLY A 159 -12.43 -23.89 -19.00
CA GLY A 159 -13.54 -23.72 -19.92
C GLY A 159 -14.94 -23.84 -19.30
N ASN A 160 -15.91 -24.06 -20.18
CA ASN A 160 -17.31 -24.28 -19.79
C ASN A 160 -17.46 -25.60 -19.02
N GLY A 161 -18.39 -25.60 -18.06
CA GLY A 161 -18.77 -26.82 -17.35
C GLY A 161 -19.53 -27.78 -18.27
N MET A 162 -19.38 -29.08 -18.05
CA MET A 162 -20.14 -30.09 -18.78
C MET A 162 -21.57 -30.24 -18.28
N ASP A 163 -22.48 -30.46 -19.21
CA ASP A 163 -23.87 -30.75 -18.92
C ASP A 163 -24.01 -32.08 -18.14
N GLY A 164 -24.95 -32.10 -17.20
CA GLY A 164 -25.39 -33.32 -16.54
C GLY A 164 -26.08 -34.26 -17.53
N ALA A 165 -25.88 -35.55 -17.36
CA ALA A 165 -26.50 -36.54 -18.22
C ALA A 165 -28.02 -36.62 -17.96
N THR A 166 -28.77 -36.79 -19.04
CA THR A 166 -30.20 -37.13 -18.95
C THR A 166 -30.36 -38.57 -18.48
N ALA A 167 -31.32 -38.83 -17.59
CA ALA A 167 -31.64 -40.18 -17.15
C ALA A 167 -32.14 -41.04 -18.33
N THR A 168 -31.81 -42.34 -18.34
CA THR A 168 -32.19 -43.25 -19.44
C THR A 168 -32.67 -44.58 -18.91
N GLY A 169 -33.87 -45.00 -19.31
CA GLY A 169 -34.43 -46.31 -18.94
C GLY A 169 -34.41 -46.54 -17.43
N ILE A 170 -33.49 -47.40 -16.98
CA ILE A 170 -33.31 -47.78 -15.57
C ILE A 170 -32.20 -47.01 -14.82
N TYR A 171 -31.38 -46.20 -15.51
CA TYR A 171 -30.25 -45.48 -14.92
C TYR A 171 -30.57 -44.00 -14.71
N SER A 172 -30.10 -43.44 -13.59
CA SER A 172 -30.11 -41.99 -13.38
C SER A 172 -29.07 -41.28 -14.23
N GLY A 173 -29.25 -39.98 -14.37
CA GLY A 173 -28.24 -39.12 -14.98
C GLY A 173 -26.99 -39.04 -14.11
N ALA A 174 -25.84 -39.32 -14.70
CA ALA A 174 -24.55 -38.93 -14.13
C ALA A 174 -24.45 -37.40 -14.06
N GLY A 175 -23.81 -36.88 -13.02
CA GLY A 175 -23.45 -35.47 -12.98
C GLY A 175 -22.41 -35.14 -14.06
N GLY A 176 -22.42 -33.91 -14.56
CA GLY A 176 -21.33 -33.39 -15.37
C GLY A 176 -20.04 -33.42 -14.55
N ALA A 177 -18.98 -34.03 -15.08
CA ALA A 177 -17.73 -34.18 -14.37
C ALA A 177 -16.56 -34.34 -15.34
N GLY A 178 -15.46 -33.63 -15.11
CA GLY A 178 -14.16 -33.99 -15.67
C GLY A 178 -13.62 -33.14 -16.82
N ASN A 179 -13.65 -31.80 -16.74
CA ASN A 179 -12.71 -31.01 -17.55
C ASN A 179 -12.31 -29.66 -16.96
N THR A 180 -12.79 -29.33 -15.76
CA THR A 180 -12.49 -28.05 -15.14
C THR A 180 -12.12 -28.20 -13.66
N SER A 181 -11.53 -27.16 -13.09
CA SER A 181 -11.38 -27.01 -11.64
C SER A 181 -12.70 -26.62 -10.94
N GLY A 182 -13.82 -26.61 -11.67
CA GLY A 182 -15.17 -26.44 -11.15
C GLY A 182 -15.67 -27.67 -10.39
N GLY A 183 -16.71 -27.50 -9.58
CA GLY A 183 -17.36 -28.58 -8.85
C GLY A 183 -18.19 -29.48 -9.76
N ASP A 184 -17.99 -30.79 -9.62
CA ASP A 184 -18.78 -31.81 -10.30
C ASP A 184 -20.27 -31.70 -9.97
N GLY A 185 -21.11 -32.01 -10.95
CA GLY A 185 -22.54 -32.14 -10.78
C GLY A 185 -22.92 -33.36 -9.92
N GLY A 186 -24.00 -33.24 -9.16
CA GLY A 186 -24.55 -34.34 -8.37
C GLY A 186 -25.22 -35.40 -9.25
N ILE A 187 -25.06 -36.67 -8.89
CA ILE A 187 -25.76 -37.76 -9.58
C ILE A 187 -27.27 -37.67 -9.34
N GLY A 188 -28.09 -37.93 -10.36
CA GLY A 188 -29.53 -38.08 -10.18
C GLY A 188 -29.88 -39.30 -9.33
N SER A 189 -31.00 -39.26 -8.62
CA SER A 189 -31.46 -40.41 -7.83
C SER A 189 -31.95 -41.58 -8.71
N GLN A 190 -31.71 -42.81 -8.26
CA GLN A 190 -32.17 -44.05 -8.92
C GLN A 190 -33.21 -44.78 -8.09
N ARG A 191 -34.34 -45.12 -8.71
CA ARG A 191 -35.43 -45.80 -7.99
C ARG A 191 -35.13 -47.27 -7.66
N ILE A 192 -34.56 -48.03 -8.59
CA ILE A 192 -34.40 -49.50 -8.44
C ILE A 192 -33.48 -49.84 -7.27
N ASP A 193 -32.39 -49.09 -7.13
CA ASP A 193 -31.38 -49.30 -6.10
C ASP A 193 -31.55 -48.37 -4.89
N ASN A 194 -32.63 -47.58 -4.87
CA ASN A 194 -32.92 -46.56 -3.85
C ASN A 194 -31.73 -45.60 -3.60
N ILE A 195 -31.01 -45.24 -4.66
CA ILE A 195 -29.85 -44.34 -4.59
C ILE A 195 -30.37 -42.90 -4.51
N PRO A 196 -30.04 -42.14 -3.44
CA PRO A 196 -30.44 -40.75 -3.32
C PRO A 196 -29.75 -39.87 -4.37
N ALA A 197 -30.30 -38.69 -4.62
CA ALA A 197 -29.61 -37.72 -5.46
C ALA A 197 -28.36 -37.22 -4.72
N GLY A 198 -27.28 -37.02 -5.47
CA GLY A 198 -26.08 -36.38 -4.96
C GLY A 198 -26.21 -34.86 -4.97
N ASP A 199 -25.62 -34.22 -3.98
CA ASP A 199 -25.40 -32.78 -4.00
C ASP A 199 -24.31 -32.44 -5.03
N GLY A 200 -24.36 -31.22 -5.57
CA GLY A 200 -23.29 -30.69 -6.39
C GLY A 200 -22.07 -30.38 -5.54
N ALA A 201 -20.88 -30.67 -6.06
CA ALA A 201 -19.63 -30.35 -5.37
C ALA A 201 -19.34 -28.84 -5.41
N ALA A 202 -18.68 -28.32 -4.39
CA ALA A 202 -18.10 -26.98 -4.46
C ALA A 202 -16.78 -27.01 -5.26
N PRO A 203 -16.47 -25.97 -6.05
CA PRO A 203 -17.27 -24.77 -6.25
C PRO A 203 -18.35 -24.95 -7.33
N GLY A 204 -19.61 -24.61 -7.01
CA GLY A 204 -20.64 -24.31 -8.00
C GLY A 204 -21.33 -25.48 -8.72
N GLY A 205 -21.08 -26.74 -8.38
CA GLY A 205 -21.70 -27.89 -9.05
C GLY A 205 -23.22 -27.92 -8.89
N GLY A 206 -23.97 -28.33 -9.90
CA GLY A 206 -25.43 -28.46 -9.83
C GLY A 206 -25.87 -29.70 -9.04
N GLY A 207 -26.98 -29.63 -8.31
CA GLY A 207 -27.53 -30.77 -7.55
C GLY A 207 -28.27 -31.79 -8.41
N GLY A 208 -28.25 -33.07 -8.03
CA GLY A 208 -28.94 -34.14 -8.75
C GLY A 208 -30.47 -34.09 -8.63
N GLY A 209 -31.17 -34.52 -9.67
CA GLY A 209 -32.63 -34.59 -9.72
C GLY A 209 -33.22 -35.72 -8.89
N LYS A 210 -34.42 -35.51 -8.36
CA LYS A 210 -35.22 -36.55 -7.69
C LYS A 210 -35.91 -37.46 -8.70
N HIS A 211 -36.16 -38.71 -8.33
CA HIS A 211 -36.95 -39.64 -9.12
C HIS A 211 -38.46 -39.54 -8.83
N GLY A 212 -39.27 -40.23 -9.66
CA GLY A 212 -40.73 -40.28 -9.59
C GLY A 212 -41.31 -40.95 -8.33
N PRO A 213 -42.63 -41.20 -8.29
CA PRO A 213 -43.38 -41.49 -7.08
C PRO A 213 -42.94 -42.77 -6.38
N GLY A 214 -42.83 -42.70 -5.05
CA GLY A 214 -42.55 -43.85 -4.19
C GLY A 214 -41.10 -43.97 -3.71
N ASN A 215 -40.60 -42.94 -3.01
CA ASN A 215 -39.84 -43.00 -1.76
C ASN A 215 -39.50 -41.55 -1.31
N ASN A 216 -38.84 -41.42 -0.17
CA ASN A 216 -38.50 -40.19 0.55
C ASN A 216 -37.11 -39.61 0.19
N ASN A 217 -36.53 -39.99 -0.95
CA ASN A 217 -35.22 -39.47 -1.34
C ASN A 217 -35.30 -37.99 -1.73
N ASN A 218 -34.39 -37.20 -1.16
CA ASN A 218 -34.30 -35.77 -1.43
C ASN A 218 -33.59 -35.53 -2.77
N SER A 219 -33.89 -34.40 -3.42
CA SER A 219 -33.04 -33.87 -4.49
C SER A 219 -31.70 -33.40 -3.92
N GLY A 220 -30.69 -33.33 -4.79
CA GLY A 220 -29.41 -32.73 -4.43
C GLY A 220 -29.50 -31.20 -4.40
N ILE A 221 -28.83 -30.59 -3.44
CA ILE A 221 -28.58 -29.15 -3.42
C ILE A 221 -27.42 -28.80 -4.35
N GLY A 222 -27.37 -27.55 -4.81
CA GLY A 222 -26.22 -27.03 -5.54
C GLY A 222 -25.03 -26.78 -4.61
N GLY A 223 -23.82 -26.88 -5.16
CA GLY A 223 -22.58 -26.52 -4.49
C GLY A 223 -22.42 -25.01 -4.36
N ASP A 224 -21.84 -24.57 -3.24
CA ASP A 224 -21.53 -23.16 -2.98
C ASP A 224 -20.50 -22.62 -3.99
N GLY A 225 -20.54 -21.31 -4.23
CA GLY A 225 -19.55 -20.62 -5.06
C GLY A 225 -18.19 -20.50 -4.39
N MET A 226 -17.26 -19.82 -5.04
CA MET A 226 -15.92 -19.55 -4.50
C MET A 226 -15.34 -18.28 -5.09
N VAL A 227 -14.50 -17.58 -4.32
CA VAL A 227 -13.68 -16.47 -4.80
C VAL A 227 -12.22 -16.75 -4.41
N VAL A 228 -11.31 -16.68 -5.36
CA VAL A 228 -9.86 -16.81 -5.15
C VAL A 228 -9.20 -15.50 -5.55
N VAL A 229 -8.35 -15.00 -4.66
CA VAL A 229 -7.51 -13.82 -4.87
C VAL A 229 -6.06 -14.27 -4.80
N THR A 230 -5.36 -14.16 -5.93
CA THR A 230 -3.93 -14.50 -6.04
C THR A 230 -3.14 -13.24 -6.32
N VAL A 231 -2.14 -12.94 -5.49
CA VAL A 231 -1.27 -11.79 -5.66
C VAL A 231 -0.19 -12.14 -6.67
N ILE A 232 -0.21 -11.49 -7.83
CA ILE A 232 0.81 -11.67 -8.87
C ILE A 232 2.04 -10.83 -8.53
N ASP A 233 1.82 -9.57 -8.15
CA ASP A 233 2.86 -8.61 -7.77
C ASP A 233 2.26 -7.52 -6.87
N TYR A 234 3.08 -6.83 -6.09
CA TYR A 234 2.67 -5.65 -5.36
C TYR A 234 3.82 -4.66 -5.20
N ALA A 235 3.52 -3.38 -5.40
CA ALA A 235 4.42 -2.28 -5.17
C ALA A 235 4.06 -1.56 -3.86
N LEU A 236 5.10 -1.18 -3.12
CA LEU A 236 5.01 -0.16 -2.07
C LEU A 236 4.77 1.22 -2.71
N PRO A 237 4.20 2.19 -1.97
CA PRO A 237 3.97 3.54 -2.48
C PRO A 237 5.33 4.22 -2.52
N ILE A 238 6.00 4.16 -3.67
CA ILE A 238 7.43 4.45 -3.81
C ILE A 238 8.32 3.62 -2.88
N SER A 239 9.13 2.76 -3.47
CA SER A 239 10.27 2.18 -2.76
C SER A 239 11.43 3.18 -2.78
N LEU A 240 11.53 4.00 -1.73
CA LEU A 240 12.65 4.92 -1.52
C LEU A 240 13.93 4.12 -1.28
N LEU A 241 14.88 4.17 -2.22
CA LEU A 241 16.15 3.44 -2.12
C LEU A 241 17.11 4.15 -1.18
N SER A 242 17.23 5.47 -1.33
CA SER A 242 18.11 6.31 -0.54
C SER A 242 17.47 7.67 -0.29
N PHE A 243 17.84 8.28 0.82
CA PHE A 243 17.59 9.69 1.09
C PHE A 243 18.63 10.13 2.08
N ASP A 244 19.49 11.03 1.64
CA ASP A 244 20.67 11.52 2.32
C ASP A 244 20.88 13.00 1.99
N GLY A 245 21.79 13.64 2.70
CA GLY A 245 22.18 15.00 2.38
C GLY A 245 23.41 15.45 3.13
N TYR A 246 23.99 16.56 2.67
CA TYR A 246 25.25 17.08 3.17
C TYR A 246 25.26 18.61 3.13
N ALA A 247 25.94 19.21 4.11
CA ALA A 247 26.15 20.65 4.15
C ALA A 247 27.28 21.04 3.20
N GLN A 248 27.05 22.03 2.33
CA GLN A 248 28.05 22.57 1.40
C GLN A 248 27.78 24.05 1.13
N ASN A 249 28.81 24.90 1.22
CA ASN A 249 28.75 26.31 0.82
C ASN A 249 27.57 27.11 1.42
N HIS A 250 27.34 26.98 2.74
CA HIS A 250 26.22 27.62 3.45
C HIS A 250 24.82 27.07 3.10
N ASN A 251 24.74 26.00 2.31
CA ASN A 251 23.51 25.33 1.91
C ASN A 251 23.50 23.87 2.40
N ILE A 252 22.34 23.24 2.34
CA ILE A 252 22.21 21.79 2.50
C ILE A 252 21.74 21.19 1.17
N GLN A 253 22.51 20.26 0.63
CA GLN A 253 22.15 19.48 -0.55
C GLN A 253 21.50 18.19 -0.09
N LEU A 254 20.28 17.93 -0.58
CA LEU A 254 19.54 16.71 -0.37
C LEU A 254 19.54 15.90 -1.66
N GLU A 255 19.72 14.59 -1.53
CA GLU A 255 19.75 13.65 -2.64
C GLU A 255 18.96 12.40 -2.26
N TRP A 256 18.12 11.92 -3.19
CA TRP A 256 17.38 10.68 -2.99
C TRP A 256 17.17 9.95 -4.30
N SER A 257 16.87 8.67 -4.17
CA SER A 257 16.50 7.83 -5.30
C SER A 257 15.30 6.96 -4.97
N THR A 258 14.46 6.74 -5.96
CA THR A 258 13.28 5.87 -5.90
C THR A 258 13.54 4.67 -6.79
N ALA A 259 13.19 3.46 -6.37
CA ALA A 259 13.26 2.28 -7.24
C ALA A 259 12.10 2.26 -8.23
N THR A 260 10.91 2.64 -7.74
CA THR A 260 9.65 2.71 -8.49
C THR A 260 8.81 3.86 -7.98
N GLU A 261 7.90 4.36 -8.81
CA GLU A 261 6.91 5.39 -8.53
C GLU A 261 5.58 4.97 -9.13
N VAL A 262 4.48 5.19 -8.41
CA VAL A 262 3.13 4.89 -8.89
C VAL A 262 2.28 6.10 -8.61
N ASN A 263 1.71 6.69 -9.67
CA ASN A 263 0.87 7.88 -9.60
C ASN A 263 1.49 9.06 -8.83
N ASN A 264 2.81 9.16 -8.74
CA ASN A 264 3.49 10.21 -7.99
C ASN A 264 3.41 11.56 -8.72
N ASP A 265 2.72 12.54 -8.12
CA ASP A 265 2.64 13.91 -8.65
C ASP A 265 3.91 14.68 -8.27
N PHE A 266 4.27 14.70 -6.99
CA PHE A 266 5.50 15.35 -6.52
C PHE A 266 6.01 14.83 -5.17
N MET A 267 7.30 15.06 -4.96
CA MET A 267 7.95 14.97 -3.65
C MET A 267 8.00 16.34 -3.00
N ALA A 268 7.32 16.51 -1.87
CA ALA A 268 7.49 17.66 -0.98
C ALA A 268 8.70 17.44 -0.07
N ILE A 269 9.58 18.44 -0.01
CA ILE A 269 10.73 18.48 0.89
C ILE A 269 10.31 19.31 2.09
N GLU A 270 10.37 18.69 3.26
CA GLU A 270 9.99 19.36 4.51
C GLU A 270 11.15 19.41 5.47
N ARG A 271 11.30 20.55 6.15
CA ARG A 271 12.37 20.82 7.12
C ARG A 271 11.80 21.10 8.49
N SER A 272 12.51 20.64 9.51
CA SER A 272 12.24 20.92 10.92
C SER A 272 13.51 21.30 11.67
N VAL A 273 13.38 22.12 12.70
CA VAL A 273 14.47 22.46 13.64
C VAL A 273 14.35 21.71 14.97
N ASP A 274 13.20 21.07 15.23
CA ASP A 274 12.91 20.33 16.47
C ASP A 274 12.66 18.83 16.22
N GLY A 275 12.58 18.41 14.96
CA GLY A 275 12.26 17.05 14.54
C GLY A 275 10.78 16.67 14.71
N LEU A 276 9.91 17.63 15.05
CA LEU A 276 8.48 17.42 15.33
C LEU A 276 7.60 18.20 14.36
N HIS A 277 7.88 19.50 14.20
CA HIS A 277 7.13 20.39 13.31
C HIS A 277 7.91 20.60 12.02
N PHE A 278 7.34 20.16 10.91
CA PHE A 278 7.97 20.19 9.59
C PHE A 278 7.25 21.19 8.69
N ASP A 279 8.00 22.14 8.16
CA ASP A 279 7.55 23.11 7.17
C ASP A 279 7.98 22.66 5.76
N GLU A 280 7.07 22.74 4.80
CA GLU A 280 7.40 22.47 3.39
C GLU A 280 8.28 23.61 2.84
N ILE A 281 9.49 23.26 2.40
CA ILE A 281 10.49 24.21 1.87
C ILE A 281 10.65 24.13 0.35
N GLY A 282 10.06 23.11 -0.28
CA GLY A 282 10.08 22.96 -1.74
C GLY A 282 9.38 21.69 -2.21
N ARG A 283 9.24 21.59 -3.54
CA ARG A 283 8.70 20.42 -4.23
C ARG A 283 9.56 20.07 -5.43
N VAL A 284 9.65 18.78 -5.73
CA VAL A 284 10.23 18.26 -6.97
C VAL A 284 9.20 17.36 -7.63
N SER A 285 8.85 17.64 -8.88
CA SER A 285 7.88 16.85 -9.64
C SER A 285 8.30 15.39 -9.71
N GLY A 286 7.34 14.50 -9.52
CA GLY A 286 7.50 13.06 -9.71
C GLY A 286 7.45 12.67 -11.18
N HIS A 287 7.67 11.39 -11.46
CA HIS A 287 7.56 10.82 -12.81
C HIS A 287 6.19 10.15 -13.06
N GLY A 288 5.17 10.42 -12.22
CA GLY A 288 3.89 9.72 -12.31
C GLY A 288 4.04 8.25 -11.95
N THR A 289 3.95 7.39 -12.96
CA THR A 289 4.20 5.95 -12.81
C THR A 289 5.50 5.58 -13.51
N SER A 290 6.51 5.20 -12.74
CA SER A 290 7.83 4.79 -13.20
C SER A 290 8.24 3.48 -12.55
N PHE A 291 8.75 2.54 -13.35
CA PHE A 291 9.36 1.31 -12.84
C PHE A 291 10.89 1.34 -12.92
N GLU A 292 11.46 2.48 -13.34
CA GLU A 292 12.90 2.72 -13.39
C GLU A 292 13.37 3.53 -12.18
N THR A 293 14.66 3.40 -11.86
CA THR A 293 15.27 4.14 -10.76
C THR A 293 15.42 5.62 -11.10
N ASN A 294 14.68 6.47 -10.40
CA ASN A 294 14.79 7.92 -10.57
C ASN A 294 15.66 8.54 -9.50
N HIS A 295 16.46 9.53 -9.89
CA HIS A 295 17.39 10.23 -9.03
C HIS A 295 16.99 11.70 -8.93
N TYR A 296 16.99 12.21 -7.71
CA TYR A 296 16.49 13.54 -7.40
C TYR A 296 17.46 14.29 -6.51
N GLN A 297 17.39 15.61 -6.59
CA GLN A 297 18.19 16.50 -5.79
C GLN A 297 17.41 17.77 -5.43
N PHE A 298 17.65 18.30 -4.24
CA PHE A 298 17.07 19.56 -3.78
C PHE A 298 18.08 20.31 -2.91
N THR A 299 18.18 21.63 -3.09
CA THR A 299 19.09 22.47 -2.31
C THR A 299 18.30 23.37 -1.37
N ASP A 300 18.48 23.18 -0.06
CA ASP A 300 18.06 24.18 0.93
C ASP A 300 19.12 25.30 1.00
N VAL A 301 18.75 26.47 0.48
CA VAL A 301 19.61 27.66 0.40
C VAL A 301 19.53 28.56 1.65
N LYS A 302 18.69 28.21 2.62
CA LYS A 302 18.54 28.96 3.87
C LYS A 302 18.44 28.00 5.07
N PRO A 303 19.38 27.03 5.23
CA PRO A 303 19.36 26.14 6.38
C PRO A 303 19.57 26.94 7.67
N VAL A 304 19.03 26.45 8.77
CA VAL A 304 19.23 27.09 10.07
C VAL A 304 20.59 26.64 10.62
N ASN A 305 21.31 27.52 11.31
CA ASN A 305 22.55 27.11 11.98
C ASN A 305 22.24 26.12 13.10
N GLY A 306 23.01 25.03 13.17
CA GLY A 306 22.74 23.93 14.07
C GLY A 306 22.15 22.72 13.35
N LEU A 307 21.36 21.94 14.08
CA LEU A 307 20.79 20.70 13.56
C LEU A 307 19.52 20.98 12.75
N ASN A 308 19.48 20.49 11.52
CA ASN A 308 18.30 20.56 10.64
C ASN A 308 17.80 19.13 10.39
N TYR A 309 16.50 18.91 10.48
CA TYR A 309 15.85 17.65 10.15
C TYR A 309 15.13 17.79 8.83
N TYR A 310 15.24 16.78 7.96
CA TYR A 310 14.57 16.74 6.68
C TYR A 310 13.80 15.45 6.51
N ARG A 311 12.65 15.54 5.85
CA ARG A 311 11.87 14.38 5.40
C ARG A 311 11.28 14.64 4.03
N LEU A 312 10.97 13.55 3.33
CA LEU A 312 10.23 13.60 2.08
C LEU A 312 8.77 13.24 2.36
N ARG A 313 7.85 14.02 1.81
CA ARG A 313 6.44 13.67 1.72
C ARG A 313 6.06 13.53 0.25
N GLN A 314 5.83 12.31 -0.18
CA GLN A 314 5.28 12.02 -1.49
C GLN A 314 3.82 12.43 -1.54
N VAL A 315 3.38 12.95 -2.68
CA VAL A 315 1.98 13.25 -2.97
C VAL A 315 1.64 12.64 -4.32
N ASP A 316 0.61 11.81 -4.34
CA ASP A 316 0.11 11.16 -5.55
C ASP A 316 -0.88 12.06 -6.30
N ILE A 317 -1.17 11.74 -7.56
CA ILE A 317 -2.08 12.49 -8.45
C ILE A 317 -3.50 12.60 -7.86
N ASP A 318 -3.92 11.63 -7.05
CA ASP A 318 -5.20 11.62 -6.34
C ASP A 318 -5.17 12.41 -5.02
N GLY A 319 -4.00 12.96 -4.64
CA GLY A 319 -3.79 13.74 -3.44
C GLY A 319 -3.44 12.93 -2.19
N VAL A 320 -3.35 11.60 -2.29
CA VAL A 320 -2.85 10.76 -1.17
C VAL A 320 -1.40 11.09 -0.91
N SER A 321 -1.00 11.19 0.36
CA SER A 321 0.37 11.55 0.72
C SER A 321 1.00 10.57 1.70
N THR A 322 2.26 10.22 1.44
CA THR A 322 3.06 9.31 2.27
C THR A 322 4.33 10.01 2.75
N VAL A 323 4.64 9.92 4.04
CA VAL A 323 5.86 10.49 4.63
C VAL A 323 6.93 9.41 4.77
N HIS A 324 8.13 9.73 4.31
CA HIS A 324 9.30 8.84 4.35
C HIS A 324 10.22 9.14 5.54
N LYS A 325 11.32 8.39 5.65
CA LYS A 325 12.29 8.51 6.76
C LYS A 325 12.80 9.95 6.96
N ILE A 326 13.11 10.30 8.21
CA ILE A 326 13.72 11.57 8.59
C ILE A 326 15.25 11.41 8.58
N ILE A 327 15.97 12.36 8.01
CA ILE A 327 17.43 12.50 8.17
C ILE A 327 17.74 13.79 8.95
N SER A 328 18.90 13.81 9.61
CA SER A 328 19.38 14.99 10.34
C SER A 328 20.74 15.43 9.81
N ILE A 329 20.88 16.70 9.51
CA ILE A 329 22.10 17.28 8.95
C ILE A 329 22.51 18.46 9.83
N GLN A 330 23.73 18.39 10.34
CA GLN A 330 24.31 19.45 11.17
C GLN A 330 24.89 20.53 10.26
N MET A 331 24.28 21.72 10.28
CA MET A 331 24.77 22.91 9.63
C MET A 331 25.73 23.64 10.58
N ASN A 332 27.03 23.43 10.38
CA ASN A 332 28.06 24.14 11.11
C ASN A 332 28.52 25.35 10.30
N ASP A 333 27.65 26.35 10.21
CA ASP A 333 28.06 27.67 9.75
C ASP A 333 28.71 28.48 10.89
N ALA A 334 29.68 27.85 11.56
CA ALA A 334 30.69 28.62 12.25
C ALA A 334 31.69 29.05 11.18
N ALA A 335 31.29 30.02 10.34
CA ALA A 335 32.23 30.73 9.49
C ALA A 335 33.40 31.17 10.38
N LYS A 336 34.56 30.54 10.18
CA LYS A 336 35.81 31.09 10.71
C LYS A 336 35.89 32.50 10.13
N PHE A 337 36.15 33.51 10.95
CA PHE A 337 36.58 34.80 10.40
C PHE A 337 37.80 34.54 9.54
N GLY A 338 37.81 35.07 8.33
CA GLY A 338 39.05 35.14 7.54
C GLY A 338 40.13 35.84 8.37
N GLU A 339 41.39 35.65 8.00
CA GLU A 339 42.55 36.20 8.72
C GLU A 339 42.34 37.69 9.07
N LEU A 340 42.26 38.02 10.37
CA LEU A 340 42.17 39.42 10.82
C LEU A 340 43.55 40.05 10.73
N VAL A 341 43.72 40.95 9.76
CA VAL A 341 44.96 41.71 9.61
C VAL A 341 44.80 43.04 10.32
N ILE A 342 45.74 43.36 11.22
CA ILE A 342 45.78 44.66 11.91
C ILE A 342 47.05 45.44 11.55
N TYR A 343 46.92 46.73 11.26
CA TYR A 343 48.05 47.60 10.96
C TYR A 343 47.73 49.09 11.17
N PRO A 344 48.73 49.95 11.36
CA PRO A 344 50.11 49.61 11.70
C PRO A 344 50.20 49.09 13.14
N ASN A 345 51.18 48.24 13.40
CA ASN A 345 51.57 47.85 14.76
C ASN A 345 53.10 47.98 14.86
N PRO A 346 53.64 48.97 15.61
CA PRO A 346 52.94 49.86 16.55
C PRO A 346 52.05 50.95 15.92
N VAL A 347 51.03 51.40 16.65
CA VAL A 347 50.00 52.37 16.22
C VAL A 347 50.10 53.69 17.00
N GLN A 348 49.75 54.82 16.36
CA GLN A 348 49.66 56.14 17.02
C GLN A 348 48.20 56.58 17.22
N GLU A 349 47.43 56.77 16.14
CA GLU A 349 46.09 57.39 16.23
C GLU A 349 44.95 56.43 15.92
N ARG A 350 45.10 55.61 14.86
CA ARG A 350 44.05 54.73 14.34
C ARG A 350 44.64 53.39 13.92
N LEU A 351 44.02 52.31 14.37
CA LEU A 351 44.36 50.94 14.00
C LEU A 351 43.41 50.49 12.89
N HIS A 352 43.95 50.09 11.74
CA HIS A 352 43.19 49.48 10.64
C HIS A 352 42.98 48.01 10.95
N LEU A 353 41.74 47.57 10.81
CA LEU A 353 41.30 46.20 10.94
C LEU A 353 40.72 45.77 9.60
N GLN A 354 41.24 44.70 9.02
CA GLN A 354 40.82 44.18 7.72
C GLN A 354 40.52 42.68 7.84
N TRP A 355 39.42 42.27 7.21
CA TRP A 355 38.96 40.87 7.16
C TRP A 355 38.33 40.58 5.79
N GLU A 356 38.16 39.31 5.44
CA GLU A 356 37.53 38.92 4.18
C GLU A 356 36.07 39.40 4.11
N VAL A 357 35.69 39.96 2.95
CA VAL A 357 34.36 40.55 2.70
C VAL A 357 33.28 39.51 3.00
N ASN A 358 32.23 39.94 3.73
CA ASN A 358 31.11 39.13 4.26
C ASN A 358 31.35 38.41 5.60
N ASN A 359 32.48 38.66 6.27
CA ASN A 359 32.79 38.06 7.57
C ASN A 359 33.26 39.06 8.64
N ALA A 360 32.58 40.19 8.82
CA ALA A 360 32.90 41.11 9.92
C ALA A 360 32.61 40.50 11.31
N PRO A 361 33.42 40.77 12.35
CA PRO A 361 33.01 40.49 13.72
C PRO A 361 31.72 41.25 14.04
N SER A 362 30.91 40.78 14.98
CA SER A 362 29.78 41.57 15.51
C SER A 362 30.28 42.61 16.52
N GLU A 363 31.38 42.29 17.21
CA GLU A 363 31.92 43.11 18.30
C GLU A 363 33.45 43.08 18.33
N ILE A 364 34.04 44.23 18.65
CA ILE A 364 35.47 44.39 18.89
C ILE A 364 35.68 45.04 20.25
N LYS A 365 36.59 44.49 21.05
CA LYS A 365 36.97 45.01 22.36
C LYS A 365 38.47 45.27 22.44
N ILE A 366 38.85 46.25 23.25
CA ILE A 366 40.25 46.49 23.63
C ILE A 366 40.40 46.26 25.13
N PHE A 367 41.44 45.54 25.52
CA PHE A 367 41.83 45.32 26.90
C PHE A 367 43.26 45.79 27.15
N ASP A 368 43.53 46.26 28.37
CA ASP A 368 44.92 46.35 28.88
C ASP A 368 45.46 44.98 29.32
N LEU A 369 46.73 44.92 29.71
CA LEU A 369 47.37 43.68 30.17
C LEU A 369 46.83 43.15 31.50
N SER A 370 46.07 43.95 32.25
CA SER A 370 45.37 43.50 33.46
C SER A 370 44.01 42.87 33.16
N GLY A 371 43.59 42.87 31.89
CA GLY A 371 42.29 42.37 31.45
C GLY A 371 41.15 43.38 31.63
N LYS A 372 41.46 44.65 31.92
CA LYS A 372 40.44 45.71 32.01
C LYS A 372 39.98 46.10 30.61
N GLU A 373 38.67 46.04 30.37
CA GLU A 373 38.06 46.52 29.13
C GLU A 373 38.19 48.06 29.04
N LEU A 374 38.81 48.54 27.97
CA LEU A 374 39.00 49.96 27.70
C LEU A 374 38.07 50.48 26.61
N ARG A 375 37.63 49.59 25.72
CA ARG A 375 36.80 49.95 24.58
C ARG A 375 35.96 48.78 24.09
N ARG A 376 34.80 49.12 23.54
CA ARG A 376 33.87 48.20 22.88
C ARG A 376 33.21 48.89 21.69
N ASN A 377 33.24 48.25 20.54
CA ASN A 377 32.61 48.73 19.31
C ASN A 377 31.80 47.61 18.68
N GLN A 378 30.56 47.92 18.28
CA GLN A 378 29.74 47.05 17.45
C GLN A 378 30.09 47.30 15.98
N ILE A 379 30.16 46.24 15.18
CA ILE A 379 30.51 46.32 13.76
C ILE A 379 29.33 45.80 12.95
N ASN A 380 28.94 46.55 11.93
CA ASN A 380 27.84 46.17 11.06
C ASN A 380 28.27 45.02 10.13
N GLU A 381 27.35 44.09 9.90
CA GLU A 381 27.51 43.04 8.91
C GLU A 381 27.83 43.63 7.53
N GLY A 382 28.69 42.96 6.76
CA GLY A 382 29.14 43.43 5.43
C GLY A 382 30.22 44.52 5.43
N THR A 383 30.60 45.06 6.59
CA THR A 383 31.84 45.85 6.72
C THR A 383 33.02 44.96 6.32
N SER A 384 34.03 45.46 5.59
CA SER A 384 35.26 44.70 5.24
C SER A 384 36.53 45.30 5.86
N GLU A 385 36.47 46.59 6.21
CA GLU A 385 37.53 47.33 6.85
C GLU A 385 36.95 48.25 7.92
N TYR A 386 37.66 48.39 9.03
CA TYR A 386 37.26 49.28 10.12
C TYR A 386 38.47 50.01 10.70
N LEU A 387 38.37 51.34 10.78
CA LEU A 387 39.34 52.17 11.48
C LEU A 387 38.94 52.33 12.94
N LEU A 388 39.67 51.66 13.82
CA LEU A 388 39.50 51.77 15.26
C LEU A 388 40.34 52.95 15.79
N PRO A 389 39.73 54.02 16.33
CA PRO A 389 40.50 55.09 16.98
C PRO A 389 41.19 54.51 18.22
N VAL A 390 42.44 54.91 18.48
CA VAL A 390 43.21 54.49 19.66
C VAL A 390 44.07 55.62 20.23
N GLY A 391 44.00 56.84 19.66
CA GLY A 391 44.84 57.98 20.05
C GLY A 391 44.69 58.43 21.51
N ASP A 392 43.53 58.20 22.11
CA ASP A 392 43.25 58.48 23.52
C ASP A 392 43.80 57.43 24.50
N LEU A 393 44.31 56.29 24.00
CA LEU A 393 44.94 55.27 24.83
C LEU A 393 46.39 55.68 25.16
N PRO A 394 46.84 55.53 26.42
CA PRO A 394 48.25 55.71 26.78
C PRO A 394 49.18 54.79 25.97
N ALA A 395 50.45 55.19 25.80
CA ALA A 395 51.47 54.31 25.21
C ALA A 395 51.59 53.01 26.02
N GLY A 396 51.56 51.86 25.34
CA GLY A 396 51.50 50.56 26.01
C GLY A 396 51.13 49.40 25.09
N LEU A 397 51.06 48.19 25.66
CA LEU A 397 50.64 46.98 24.97
C LEU A 397 49.16 46.69 25.27
N TYR A 398 48.40 46.38 24.23
CA TYR A 398 46.96 46.15 24.30
C TYR A 398 46.58 44.84 23.62
N VAL A 399 45.41 44.33 24.00
CA VAL A 399 44.80 43.14 23.42
C VAL A 399 43.50 43.56 22.73
N LEU A 400 43.40 43.28 21.43
CA LEU A 400 42.18 43.38 20.66
C LEU A 400 41.49 42.02 20.65
N HIS A 401 40.20 41.99 20.98
CA HIS A 401 39.36 40.79 20.96
C HIS A 401 38.20 41.01 19.99
N ALA A 402 38.22 40.30 18.86
CA ALA A 402 37.16 40.30 17.86
C ALA A 402 36.24 39.10 18.10
N ILE A 403 34.92 39.32 18.08
CA ILE A 403 33.90 38.31 18.41
C ILE A 403 32.80 38.33 17.35
N ARG A 404 32.39 37.16 16.81
CA ARG A 404 31.00 36.96 16.35
C ARG A 404 30.52 35.56 16.65
N ALA A 405 29.24 35.48 17.01
CA ALA A 405 28.57 34.26 17.43
C ALA A 405 29.41 33.44 18.42
N THR A 406 29.93 32.29 17.99
CA THR A 406 30.66 31.32 18.82
C THR A 406 32.18 31.35 18.62
N SER A 407 32.71 32.19 17.74
CA SER A 407 34.14 32.31 17.45
C SER A 407 34.69 33.68 17.87
N SER A 408 35.95 33.69 18.28
CA SER A 408 36.65 34.92 18.63
C SER A 408 38.14 34.84 18.32
N GLU A 409 38.73 35.98 17.95
CA GLU A 409 40.15 36.11 17.67
C GLU A 409 40.77 37.17 18.60
N VAL A 410 41.99 36.91 19.04
CA VAL A 410 42.71 37.76 19.99
C VAL A 410 44.06 38.14 19.40
N ILE A 411 44.27 39.44 19.18
CA ILE A 411 45.51 39.97 18.60
C ILE A 411 46.10 41.03 19.53
N ARG A 412 47.42 41.04 19.67
CA ARG A 412 48.14 42.06 20.45
C ARG A 412 48.61 43.19 19.56
N PHE A 413 48.47 44.42 20.03
CA PHE A 413 49.04 45.60 19.36
C PHE A 413 49.69 46.55 20.35
N GLN A 414 50.70 47.29 19.89
CA GLN A 414 51.44 48.26 20.67
C GLN A 414 51.01 49.68 20.28
N LYS A 415 50.61 50.49 21.26
CA LYS A 415 50.38 51.94 21.12
C LYS A 415 51.65 52.70 21.46
N GLN A 416 52.04 53.64 20.59
CA GLN A 416 53.15 54.58 20.82
C GLN A 416 52.65 55.95 21.28
#